data_AF-A0A926XYN2-F1
#
_entry.id   AF-A0A926XYN2-F1
#
_cell.length_a   1.000
_cell.length_b   1.000
_cell.length_c   1.000
_cell.angle_alpha   90.00
_cell.angle_beta   90.00
_cell.angle_gamma   90.00
#
_symmetry.space_group_name_H-M   'P 1'
#
loop_
_entity.id
_entity.type
_entity.pdbx_description
1 polymer ?
#
loop_
_entity_poly.entity_id
_entity_poly.type
_entity_poly.pdbx_seq_one_letter_code
_entity_poly.pdbx_strand_id
1 'polypeptide(L)' 'MNPFLILLKSTDAKPGDEYIINANHIIKVDSTAGQGCKILTTSGEFYCVESFSDVSAKIRKVFEKS' A
#
# COMPACT_ATOMS: atom_id res chain seq x y z
N MET A 1 2.71 -11.71 -14.05
CA MET A 1 3.61 -11.17 -13.01
C MET A 1 2.96 -11.34 -11.62
N ASN A 2 3.72 -11.31 -10.53
CA ASN A 2 3.17 -11.32 -9.17
C ASN A 2 2.48 -9.97 -8.85
N PRO A 3 1.15 -9.92 -8.64
CA PRO A 3 0.44 -8.67 -8.38
C PRO A 3 0.45 -8.27 -6.89
N PHE A 4 1.14 -9.02 -6.03
CA PHE A 4 1.16 -8.77 -4.60
C PHE A 4 2.23 -7.75 -4.20
N LEU A 5 1.83 -6.82 -3.34
CA LEU A 5 2.64 -5.79 -2.71
C LEU A 5 2.80 -6.12 -1.24
N ILE A 6 4.02 -6.01 -0.73
CA ILE A 6 4.32 -6.10 0.69
C ILE A 6 4.53 -4.68 1.21
N LEU A 7 3.70 -4.28 2.17
CA LEU A 7 3.70 -2.96 2.80
C LEU A 7 3.82 -3.09 4.31
N LEU A 8 4.48 -2.11 4.93
CA LEU A 8 4.70 -2.09 6.37
C LEU A 8 3.55 -1.34 7.06
N LYS A 9 2.99 -1.97 8.08
CA LYS A 9 1.84 -1.44 8.82
C LYS A 9 2.21 -0.23 9.67
N SER A 10 1.33 0.78 9.71
CA SER A 10 1.48 1.98 10.54
C SER A 10 1.54 1.64 12.04
N THR A 11 2.24 2.49 12.81
CA THR A 11 2.56 2.34 14.24
C THR A 11 1.35 2.19 15.17
N ASP A 12 0.14 2.55 14.74
CA ASP A 12 -1.10 2.29 15.47
C ASP A 12 -1.43 0.81 15.61
N ALA A 13 -0.71 -0.06 14.91
CA ALA A 13 -1.04 -1.47 14.89
C ALA A 13 0.20 -2.38 15.00
N LYS A 14 0.94 -2.22 16.10
CA LYS A 14 2.15 -2.98 16.50
C LYS A 14 3.31 -2.91 15.48
N PRO A 15 4.52 -2.49 15.90
CA PRO A 15 5.70 -2.52 15.02
C PRO A 15 5.98 -3.94 14.52
N GLY A 16 6.13 -4.11 13.20
CA GLY A 16 6.66 -5.33 12.59
C GLY A 16 5.68 -6.20 11.79
N ASP A 17 4.40 -5.83 11.69
CA ASP A 17 3.45 -6.53 10.84
C ASP A 17 3.52 -6.06 9.38
N GLU A 18 3.42 -7.01 8.44
CA GLU A 18 3.35 -6.77 7.00
C GLU A 18 1.92 -6.95 6.47
N TYR A 19 1.52 -6.10 5.53
CA TYR A 19 0.35 -6.33 4.69
C TYR A 19 0.78 -6.89 3.34
N ILE A 20 0.21 -8.03 2.97
CA ILE A 20 0.29 -8.58 1.61
C ILE A 20 -0.99 -8.22 0.87
N ILE A 21 -0.90 -7.27 -0.07
CA ILE A 21 -2.06 -6.73 -0.78
C ILE A 21 -1.93 -6.99 -2.27
N ASN A 22 -3.01 -7.44 -2.89
CA ASN A 22 -3.08 -7.52 -4.34
C ASN A 22 -3.27 -6.10 -4.93
N ALA A 23 -2.34 -5.66 -5.77
CA ALA A 23 -2.38 -4.35 -6.42
C ALA A 23 -3.65 -4.13 -7.25
N ASN A 24 -4.25 -5.19 -7.78
CA ASN A 24 -5.51 -5.12 -8.53
C ASN A 24 -6.72 -4.72 -7.66
N HIS A 25 -6.61 -4.84 -6.34
CA HIS A 25 -7.68 -4.47 -5.40
C HIS A 25 -7.53 -3.06 -4.86
N ILE A 26 -6.46 -2.34 -5.22
CA ILE A 26 -6.21 -0.98 -4.78
C ILE A 26 -7.04 -0.01 -5.62
N ILE A 27 -7.89 0.75 -4.93
CA ILE A 27 -8.77 1.77 -5.54
C ILE A 27 -8.08 3.13 -5.51
N LYS A 28 -7.44 3.47 -4.38
CA LYS A 28 -6.79 4.77 -4.17
C LYS A 28 -5.62 4.64 -3.19
N VAL A 29 -4.54 5.37 -3.46
CA VAL A 29 -3.51 5.69 -2.46
C VAL A 29 -3.71 7.16 -2.09
N ASP A 30 -3.73 7.46 -0.80
CA ASP A 30 -4.00 8.78 -0.25
C ASP A 30 -2.81 9.27 0.59
N SER A 31 -2.35 10.48 0.29
CA SER A 31 -1.19 11.11 0.93
C SER A 31 -1.55 11.91 2.17
N THR A 32 -2.82 11.96 2.59
CA THR A 32 -3.24 12.74 3.77
C THR A 32 -2.84 12.11 5.10
N ALA A 33 -2.30 10.89 5.08
CA ALA A 33 -1.90 10.16 6.28
C ALA A 33 -0.52 10.56 6.79
N GLY A 34 -0.32 11.83 7.19
CA GLY A 34 0.86 12.29 7.95
C GLY A 34 2.20 11.64 7.56
N GLN A 35 2.76 10.81 8.45
CA GLN A 35 4.06 10.12 8.28
C GLN A 35 4.04 8.87 7.35
N GLY A 36 3.01 8.68 6.53
CA GLY A 36 2.90 7.51 5.65
C GLY A 36 1.83 7.67 4.59
N CYS A 37 1.10 6.60 4.32
CA CYS A 37 0.05 6.57 3.31
C CYS A 37 -1.21 5.87 3.83
N LYS A 38 -2.37 6.28 3.32
CA LYS A 38 -3.60 5.50 3.45
C LYS A 38 -3.90 4.83 2.12
N ILE A 39 -4.24 3.55 2.15
CA ILE A 39 -4.58 2.80 0.95
C ILE A 39 -6.02 2.31 1.11
N LEU A 40 -6.82 2.62 0.10
CA LEU A 40 -8.18 2.16 -0.02
C LEU A 40 -8.23 0.98 -0.97
N THR A 41 -8.75 -0.14 -0.49
CA THR A 41 -9.02 -1.34 -1.30
C THR A 41 -10.51 -1.66 -1.34
N THR A 42 -10.88 -2.62 -2.17
CA THR A 42 -12.23 -3.19 -2.22
C THR A 42 -12.70 -3.79 -0.89
N SER A 43 -11.77 -4.18 0.00
CA SER A 43 -12.08 -4.80 1.29
C SER A 43 -11.99 -3.84 2.48
N GLY A 44 -11.59 -2.59 2.27
CA GLY A 44 -11.44 -1.60 3.33
C GLY A 44 -10.21 -0.71 3.17
N GLU A 45 -9.98 0.13 4.18
CA GLU A 45 -8.82 1.03 4.26
C GLU A 45 -7.76 0.53 5.24
N PHE A 46 -6.49 0.78 4.93
CA PHE A 46 -5.37 0.51 5.83
C PHE A 46 -4.31 1.59 5.70
N TYR A 47 -3.50 1.69 6.75
CA TYR A 47 -2.46 2.70 6.88
C TYR A 47 -1.09 2.04 6.81
N CYS A 48 -0.23 2.59 5.96
CA CYS A 48 1.12 2.13 5.72
C CYS A 48 2.14 3.18 6.23
N VAL A 49 3.34 2.76 6.63
CA VAL A 49 4.43 3.69 6.96
C VAL A 49 5.14 4.22 5.72
N GLU A 50 5.02 3.54 4.58
CA GLU A 50 5.65 4.00 3.34
C GLU A 50 4.99 5.28 2.81
N SER A 51 5.79 6.08 2.08
CA SER A 51 5.27 7.29 1.47
C SER A 51 4.32 6.97 0.31
N PHE A 52 3.39 7.89 0.03
CA PHE A 52 2.52 7.82 -1.16
C PHE A 52 3.32 7.57 -2.45
N SER A 53 4.46 8.25 -2.61
CA SER A 53 5.31 8.14 -3.80
C SER A 53 5.90 6.75 -3.96
N ASP A 54 6.39 6.15 -2.87
CA ASP A 54 6.98 4.81 -2.90
C ASP A 54 5.93 3.74 -3.24
N VAL A 55 4.76 3.81 -2.59
CA VAL A 55 3.65 2.88 -2.86
C VAL A 55 3.17 3.02 -4.30
N SER A 56 2.99 4.24 -4.79
CA SER A 56 2.57 4.49 -6.18
C SER A 56 3.57 3.93 -7.19
N ALA A 57 4.88 4.04 -6.92
CA ALA A 57 5.92 3.47 -7.77
C ALA A 57 5.91 1.93 -7.73
N LYS A 58 5.70 1.31 -6.56
CA LYS A 58 5.55 -0.14 -6.43
C LYS A 58 4.35 -0.65 -7.24
N ILE A 59 3.20 0.04 -7.16
CA ILE A 59 1.99 -0.28 -7.93
C ILE A 59 2.25 -0.19 -9.43
N ARG A 60 2.83 0.92 -9.93
CA ARG A 60 3.13 1.09 -11.36
C ARG A 60 4.01 -0.02 -11.90
N LYS A 61 5.05 -0.42 -11.16
CA LYS A 61 5.95 -1.52 -11.55
C LYS A 61 5.25 -2.87 -11.72
N VAL A 62 4.15 -3.13 -11.00
CA VAL A 62 3.34 -4.35 -11.18
C VAL A 62 2.66 -4.34 -12.55
N PHE A 63 2.13 -3.19 -12.97
CA PHE A 63 1.37 -3.04 -14.21
C PHE A 63 2.25 -2.78 -15.45
N GLU A 64 3.41 -2.14 -15.30
CA GLU A 64 4.35 -1.89 -16.42
C GLU A 64 4.99 -3.15 -16.99
N LYS A 65 5.01 -4.22 -16.19
CA LYS A 65 5.59 -5.51 -16.58
C LYS A 65 4.52 -6.57 -16.86
N SER A 66 3.26 -6.16 -17.03
CA SER A 66 2.11 -7.01 -17.37
C SER A 66 1.80 -6.99 -18.86
#